data_AF-T0YIB5-F1
#
_entry.id   AF-T0YIB5-F1
#
_cell.length_a   1.000
_cell.length_b   1.000
_cell.length_c   1.000
_cell.angle_alpha   90.00
_cell.angle_beta   90.00
_cell.angle_gamma   90.00
#
_symmetry.space_group_name_H-M   'P 1'
#
loop_
_entity.id
_entity.type
_entity.pdbx_description
1 polymer ?
#
loop_
_entity_poly.entity_id
_entity_poly.type
_entity_poly.pdbx_seq_one_letter_code
_entity_poly.pdbx_strand_id
1 'polypeptide(L)'
;MARRGDHRRLFAGPWSERSRRQTLGILAGLFNYLVRAGYLAGSPFALKPRRRDSRGARRITERYLDRALWQDALALVEQWPQTCARERQRYERARWVLRFLYETALRAAEAAQACEADFLHRRGRWWLRVTGKGDVKPRRRRR
;
A
#
# COMPACT_ATOMS: atom_id res chain seq x y z
N MET A 1 16.28 40.13 -18.68
CA MET A 1 16.37 39.15 -17.56
C MET A 1 15.71 37.85 -17.97
N ALA A 2 16.49 36.85 -18.38
CA ALA A 2 15.97 35.56 -18.87
C ALA A 2 15.75 34.57 -17.71
N ARG A 3 14.51 34.11 -17.52
CA ARG A 3 14.17 33.02 -16.59
C ARG A 3 14.71 31.71 -17.17
N ARG A 4 15.84 31.20 -16.67
CA ARG A 4 16.32 29.83 -17.01
C ARG A 4 15.35 28.81 -16.41
N GLY A 5 14.78 27.98 -17.28
CA GLY A 5 13.88 26.89 -16.91
C GLY A 5 14.63 25.74 -16.24
N ASP A 6 14.54 25.66 -14.92
CA ASP A 6 15.07 24.56 -14.09
C ASP A 6 14.12 23.35 -14.00
N HIS A 7 13.23 23.18 -14.99
CA HIS A 7 12.15 22.17 -15.00
C HIS A 7 12.46 20.94 -15.85
N ARG A 8 13.72 20.74 -16.27
CA ARG A 8 14.13 19.63 -17.15
C ARG A 8 15.09 18.62 -16.52
N ARG A 9 15.03 18.42 -15.20
CA ARG A 9 15.60 17.21 -14.60
C ARG A 9 14.52 16.15 -14.48
N LEU A 10 14.32 15.37 -15.56
CA LEU A 10 13.42 14.21 -15.58
C LEU A 10 13.81 13.15 -14.54
N PHE A 11 15.03 13.20 -14.00
CA PHE A 11 15.50 12.35 -12.92
C PHE A 11 16.24 13.20 -11.88
N ALA A 12 15.62 13.35 -10.71
CA ALA A 12 16.19 14.08 -9.58
C ALA A 12 17.32 13.30 -8.84
N GLY A 13 17.71 12.13 -9.33
CA GLY A 13 18.77 11.30 -8.76
C GLY A 13 18.76 9.87 -9.31
N PRO A 14 19.76 9.04 -8.94
CA PRO A 14 19.78 7.63 -9.30
C PRO A 14 18.52 6.94 -8.78
N TRP A 15 17.87 6.15 -9.64
CA TRP A 15 16.62 5.49 -9.28
C TRP A 15 16.82 4.56 -8.08
N SER A 16 15.82 4.52 -7.21
CA SER A 16 15.80 3.54 -6.11
C SER A 16 15.98 2.14 -6.67
N GLU A 17 16.71 1.29 -5.94
CA GLU A 17 16.96 -0.10 -6.35
C GLU A 17 15.66 -0.85 -6.68
N ARG A 18 14.59 -0.54 -5.95
CA ARG A 18 13.25 -1.08 -6.19
C ARG A 18 12.67 -0.66 -7.55
N SER A 19 12.80 0.62 -7.91
CA SER A 19 12.33 1.13 -9.20
C SER A 19 13.10 0.48 -10.36
N ARG A 20 14.42 0.33 -10.23
CA ARG A 20 15.26 -0.35 -11.24
C ARG A 20 14.84 -1.80 -11.45
N ARG A 21 14.61 -2.56 -10.37
CA ARG A 21 14.14 -3.95 -10.45
C ARG A 21 12.76 -4.07 -11.10
N GLN A 22 11.83 -3.16 -10.76
CA GLN A 22 10.50 -3.16 -11.35
C GLN A 22 10.56 -2.89 -12.85
N THR A 23 11.33 -1.90 -13.28
CA THR A 23 11.50 -1.55 -14.70
C THR A 23 12.15 -2.69 -15.49
N LEU A 24 13.18 -3.33 -14.92
CA LEU A 24 13.78 -4.53 -15.53
C LEU A 24 12.77 -5.68 -15.68
N GLY A 25 11.86 -5.85 -14.71
CA GLY A 25 10.78 -6.84 -14.80
C GLY A 25 9.79 -6.53 -15.92
N ILE A 26 9.40 -5.26 -16.09
CA ILE A 26 8.51 -4.81 -17.17
C ILE A 26 9.17 -5.04 -18.53
N LEU A 27 10.42 -4.63 -18.69
CA LEU A 27 11.18 -4.81 -19.93
C LEU A 27 11.34 -6.30 -20.25
N ALA A 28 11.70 -7.14 -19.28
CA ALA A 28 11.80 -8.57 -19.50
C ALA A 28 10.48 -9.19 -19.98
N GLY A 29 9.33 -8.75 -19.42
CA GLY A 29 8.00 -9.18 -19.85
C GLY A 29 7.66 -8.74 -21.28
N LEU A 30 7.98 -7.49 -21.65
CA LEU A 30 7.78 -6.97 -22.99
C LEU A 30 8.58 -7.74 -24.04
N PHE A 31 9.88 -7.94 -23.80
CA PHE A 31 10.73 -8.69 -24.74
C PHE A 31 10.30 -10.16 -24.85
N ASN A 32 9.83 -10.78 -23.75
CA ASN A 32 9.26 -12.13 -23.82
C ASN A 32 7.99 -12.17 -24.69
N TYR A 33 7.09 -11.20 -24.53
CA TYR A 33 5.91 -11.07 -25.38
C TYR A 33 6.28 -10.94 -26.87
N LEU A 34 7.23 -10.06 -27.20
CA LEU A 34 7.65 -9.84 -28.60
C LEU A 34 8.32 -11.09 -29.21
N VAL A 35 9.09 -11.84 -28.43
CA VAL A 35 9.66 -13.12 -28.88
C VAL A 35 8.56 -14.16 -29.10
N ARG A 36 7.59 -14.27 -28.20
CA ARG A 36 6.43 -15.18 -28.35
C ARG A 36 5.54 -14.81 -29.52
N ALA A 37 5.44 -13.53 -29.84
CA ALA A 37 4.71 -13.02 -30.99
C ALA A 37 5.51 -13.15 -32.31
N GLY A 38 6.74 -13.72 -32.28
CA GLY A 38 7.55 -13.98 -33.46
C GLY A 38 8.29 -12.75 -34.02
N TYR A 39 8.21 -11.59 -33.37
CA TYR A 39 8.88 -10.36 -33.81
C TYR A 39 10.38 -10.34 -33.49
N LEU A 40 10.84 -11.17 -32.55
CA LEU A 40 12.23 -11.24 -32.12
C LEU A 40 12.70 -12.69 -32.00
N ALA A 41 13.91 -12.98 -32.49
CA ALA A 41 14.50 -14.32 -32.45
C ALA A 41 14.91 -14.77 -31.02
N GLY A 42 15.01 -13.85 -30.06
CA GLY A 42 15.34 -14.16 -28.68
C GLY A 42 15.29 -12.95 -27.75
N SER A 43 15.13 -13.20 -26.44
CA SER A 43 15.09 -12.14 -25.43
C SER A 43 16.49 -11.90 -24.87
N PRO A 44 17.00 -10.65 -24.86
CA PRO A 44 18.30 -10.33 -24.26
C PRO A 44 18.32 -10.54 -22.73
N PHE A 45 17.15 -10.70 -22.11
CA PHE A 45 17.00 -11.01 -20.68
C PHE A 45 16.98 -12.52 -20.39
N ALA A 46 17.00 -13.39 -21.41
CA ALA A 46 16.98 -14.84 -21.25
C ALA A 46 18.29 -15.39 -20.66
N LEU A 47 19.42 -14.74 -20.95
CA LEU A 47 20.75 -15.15 -20.50
C LEU A 47 21.15 -14.53 -19.16
N LYS A 48 20.41 -13.53 -18.66
CA LYS A 48 20.70 -12.97 -17.34
C LYS A 48 20.40 -14.09 -16.36
N PRO A 49 21.40 -14.65 -15.65
CA PRO A 49 21.13 -15.63 -14.62
C PRO A 49 20.11 -14.93 -13.75
N ARG A 50 18.90 -15.49 -13.67
CA ARG A 50 17.91 -15.05 -12.70
C ARG A 50 18.68 -15.18 -11.42
N ARG A 51 19.26 -14.07 -10.93
CA ARG A 51 19.87 -14.05 -9.63
C ARG A 51 18.68 -14.47 -8.80
N ARG A 52 18.68 -15.75 -8.42
CA ARG A 52 18.31 -16.17 -7.09
C ARG A 52 19.30 -15.40 -6.20
N ASP A 53 19.24 -14.07 -6.25
CA ASP A 53 19.39 -13.22 -5.09
C ASP A 53 18.54 -14.00 -4.14
N SER A 54 19.28 -14.65 -3.25
CA SER A 54 18.77 -15.44 -2.19
C SER A 54 17.46 -14.80 -1.75
N ARG A 55 16.50 -15.61 -1.34
CA ARG A 55 15.45 -15.10 -0.45
C ARG A 55 16.08 -14.61 0.88
N GLY A 56 17.31 -14.06 0.85
CA GLY A 56 18.00 -13.32 1.87
C GLY A 56 17.02 -12.29 2.32
N ALA A 57 16.49 -12.61 3.49
CA ALA A 57 15.47 -11.93 4.22
C ALA A 57 14.74 -10.93 3.34
N ARG A 58 13.56 -11.31 2.84
CA ARG A 58 12.49 -10.33 2.80
C ARG A 58 12.63 -9.63 4.15
N ARG A 59 13.17 -8.40 4.18
CA ARG A 59 13.16 -7.55 5.36
C ARG A 59 11.67 -7.38 5.56
N ILE A 60 11.08 -8.35 6.25
CA ILE A 60 9.89 -8.15 7.02
C ILE A 60 10.45 -7.10 7.97
N THR A 61 10.31 -5.84 7.57
CA THR A 61 10.36 -4.78 8.54
C THR A 61 9.17 -5.15 9.40
N GLU A 62 9.44 -5.90 10.46
CA GLU A 62 8.47 -6.23 11.50
C GLU A 62 8.14 -4.90 12.13
N ARG A 63 7.30 -4.14 11.42
CA ARG A 63 6.70 -2.91 11.91
C ARG A 63 5.54 -3.39 12.76
N TYR A 64 5.88 -3.96 13.92
CA TYR A 64 4.89 -4.13 14.96
C TYR A 64 4.63 -2.75 15.54
N LEU A 65 3.37 -2.36 15.57
CA LEU A 65 2.96 -1.20 16.34
C LEU A 65 2.76 -1.70 17.76
N ASP A 66 3.69 -1.39 18.65
CA ASP A 66 3.55 -1.76 20.06
C ASP A 66 2.30 -1.09 20.67
N ARG A 67 1.71 -1.73 21.67
CA ARG A 67 0.49 -1.24 22.34
C ARG A 67 0.74 0.10 23.02
N ALA A 68 1.93 0.32 23.58
CA ALA A 68 2.33 1.59 24.16
C ALA A 68 2.39 2.70 23.10
N LEU A 69 3.09 2.44 21.98
CA LEU A 69 3.19 3.38 20.86
C LEU A 69 1.81 3.72 20.25
N TRP A 70 0.90 2.75 20.24
CA TRP A 70 -0.48 2.97 19.83
C TRP A 70 -1.24 3.90 20.80
N GLN A 71 -1.08 3.70 22.11
CA GLN A 71 -1.67 4.58 23.12
C GLN A 71 -1.13 6.01 23.00
N ASP A 72 0.17 6.17 22.75
CA ASP A 72 0.80 7.48 22.53
C ASP A 72 0.24 8.16 21.27
N ALA A 73 0.07 7.41 20.18
CA ALA A 73 -0.53 7.92 18.95
C ALA A 73 -1.97 8.40 19.17
N LEU A 74 -2.76 7.68 19.98
CA LEU A 74 -4.10 8.12 20.36
C LEU A 74 -4.05 9.36 21.26
N ALA A 75 -3.16 9.39 22.26
CA ALA A 75 -2.98 10.54 23.15
C ALA A 75 -2.62 11.82 22.38
N LEU A 76 -1.79 11.70 21.34
CA LEU A 76 -1.44 12.82 20.47
C LEU A 76 -2.65 13.34 19.68
N VAL A 77 -3.55 12.46 19.25
CA VAL A 77 -4.81 12.88 18.59
C VAL A 77 -5.77 13.53 19.59
N GLU A 78 -5.80 13.07 20.84
CA GLU A 78 -6.58 13.71 21.91
C GLU A 78 -6.12 15.14 22.23
N GLN A 79 -4.85 15.48 21.94
CA GLN A 79 -4.30 16.82 22.10
C GLN A 79 -4.57 17.77 20.91
N TRP A 80 -5.26 17.31 19.87
CA TRP A 80 -5.52 18.18 18.71
C TRP A 80 -6.46 19.34 19.06
N PRO A 81 -6.20 20.55 18.51
CA PRO A 81 -7.08 21.68 18.72
C PRO A 81 -8.47 21.38 18.16
N GLN A 82 -9.49 21.83 18.87
CA GLN A 82 -10.93 21.64 18.56
C GLN A 82 -11.67 22.98 18.52
N THR A 83 -10.92 24.07 18.32
CA THR A 83 -11.41 25.45 18.40
C THR A 83 -12.34 25.82 17.25
N CYS A 84 -12.12 25.29 16.04
CA CYS A 84 -13.04 25.51 14.92
C CYS A 84 -13.84 24.24 14.55
N ALA A 85 -14.97 24.42 13.86
CA ALA A 85 -15.82 23.31 13.40
C ALA A 85 -15.04 22.32 12.49
N ARG A 86 -14.12 22.84 11.66
CA ARG A 86 -13.27 22.01 10.79
C ARG A 86 -12.28 21.17 11.59
N GLU A 87 -11.73 21.73 12.66
CA GLU A 87 -10.83 21.04 13.59
C GLU A 87 -11.55 19.92 14.35
N ARG A 88 -12.76 20.20 14.86
CA ARG A 88 -13.61 19.18 15.49
C ARG A 88 -13.92 18.00 14.56
N GLN A 89 -14.33 18.30 13.32
CA GLN A 89 -14.57 17.25 12.31
C GLN A 89 -13.31 16.45 12.00
N ARG A 90 -12.14 17.12 11.90
CA ARG A 90 -10.86 16.44 11.68
C ARG A 90 -10.49 15.53 12.84
N TYR A 91 -10.68 16.00 14.07
CA TYR A 91 -10.43 15.24 15.29
C TYR A 91 -11.32 13.99 15.38
N GLU A 92 -12.63 14.15 15.20
CA GLU A 92 -13.59 13.04 15.24
C GLU A 92 -13.29 11.99 14.15
N ARG A 93 -13.02 12.45 12.93
CA ARG A 93 -12.64 11.57 11.80
C ARG A 93 -11.36 10.81 12.09
N ALA A 94 -10.31 11.48 12.57
CA ALA A 94 -9.04 10.83 12.86
C ALA A 94 -9.19 9.78 13.97
N ARG A 95 -9.88 10.13 15.06
CA ARG A 95 -10.14 9.21 16.17
C ARG A 95 -10.94 7.98 15.72
N TRP A 96 -11.98 8.18 14.90
CA TRP A 96 -12.77 7.08 14.36
C TRP A 96 -11.96 6.19 13.43
N VAL A 97 -11.27 6.76 12.42
CA VAL A 97 -10.47 6.01 11.44
C VAL A 97 -9.35 5.22 12.11
N LEU A 98 -8.63 5.84 13.04
CA LEU A 98 -7.53 5.18 13.75
C LEU A 98 -8.05 3.98 14.54
N ARG A 99 -9.09 4.16 15.37
CA ARG A 99 -9.68 3.05 16.13
C ARG A 99 -10.20 1.98 15.20
N PHE A 100 -10.92 2.35 14.14
CA PHE A 100 -11.44 1.42 13.15
C PHE A 100 -10.34 0.58 12.50
N LEU A 101 -9.24 1.20 12.04
CA LEU A 101 -8.13 0.50 11.41
C LEU A 101 -7.37 -0.40 12.39
N TYR A 102 -7.17 0.05 13.62
CA TYR A 102 -6.52 -0.74 14.67
C TYR A 102 -7.33 -2.00 15.02
N GLU A 103 -8.64 -1.82 15.16
CA GLU A 103 -9.58 -2.87 15.54
C GLU A 103 -9.85 -3.88 14.39
N THR A 104 -9.85 -3.44 13.14
CA THR A 104 -10.13 -4.31 11.99
C THR A 104 -8.89 -4.87 11.30
N ALA A 105 -7.71 -4.28 11.57
CA ALA A 105 -6.43 -4.60 10.92
C ALA A 105 -6.52 -4.64 9.38
N LEU A 106 -7.41 -3.83 8.79
CA LEU A 106 -7.59 -3.71 7.35
C LEU A 106 -6.49 -2.86 6.73
N ARG A 107 -6.22 -3.11 5.45
CA ARG A 107 -5.39 -2.18 4.68
C ARG A 107 -6.15 -0.87 4.47
N ALA A 108 -5.44 0.26 4.42
CA ALA A 108 -6.07 1.56 4.19
C ALA A 108 -6.95 1.60 2.92
N ALA A 109 -6.51 0.96 1.83
CA ALA A 109 -7.30 0.87 0.60
C ALA A 109 -8.56 -0.01 0.75
N GLU A 110 -8.48 -1.06 1.57
CA GLU A 110 -9.61 -1.95 1.87
C GLU A 110 -10.64 -1.25 2.78
N ALA A 111 -10.16 -0.50 3.78
CA ALA A 111 -11.01 0.31 4.66
C ALA A 111 -11.68 1.47 3.91
N ALA A 112 -10.99 2.09 2.95
CA ALA A 112 -11.57 3.16 2.13
C ALA A 112 -12.66 2.66 1.16
N GLN A 113 -12.63 1.38 0.79
CA GLN A 113 -13.65 0.76 -0.06
C GLN A 113 -14.77 0.11 0.75
N ALA A 114 -14.60 -0.08 2.06
CA ALA A 114 -15.63 -0.66 2.91
C ALA A 114 -16.80 0.32 3.04
N CYS A 115 -18.00 -0.18 2.74
CA CYS A 115 -19.24 0.58 2.92
C CYS A 115 -20.05 0.05 4.10
N GLU A 116 -21.04 0.80 4.57
CA GLU A 116 -21.93 0.39 5.66
C GLU A 116 -22.65 -0.94 5.35
N ALA A 117 -22.97 -1.17 4.07
CA ALA A 117 -23.55 -2.42 3.57
C ALA A 117 -22.66 -3.66 3.72
N ASP A 118 -21.36 -3.49 3.99
CA ASP A 118 -20.42 -4.59 4.21
C ASP A 118 -20.42 -5.09 5.66
N PHE A 119 -21.10 -4.39 6.58
CA PHE A 119 -21.32 -4.83 7.95
C PHE A 119 -22.54 -5.74 8.03
N LEU A 120 -22.29 -6.99 8.42
CA LEU A 120 -23.31 -8.01 8.58
C LEU A 120 -23.40 -8.40 10.05
N HIS A 121 -24.57 -8.20 10.65
CA HIS A 121 -24.84 -8.72 11.99
C HIS A 121 -25.40 -10.14 11.87
N ARG A 122 -24.65 -11.14 12.34
CA ARG A 122 -25.03 -12.56 12.29
C ARG A 122 -24.72 -13.22 13.63
N ARG A 123 -25.76 -13.79 14.26
CA ARG A 123 -25.68 -14.54 15.54
C ARG A 123 -25.04 -13.72 16.67
N GLY A 124 -25.46 -12.46 16.83
CA GLY A 124 -24.93 -11.57 17.87
C GLY A 124 -23.52 -11.03 17.59
N ARG A 125 -22.98 -11.25 16.39
CA ARG A 125 -21.62 -10.87 16.01
C ARG A 125 -21.61 -10.01 14.75
N TRP A 126 -20.69 -9.05 14.72
CA TRP A 126 -20.47 -8.17 13.58
C TRP A 126 -19.41 -8.76 12.65
N TRP A 127 -19.76 -8.88 11.37
CA TRP A 127 -18.87 -9.36 10.32
C TRP A 127 -18.65 -8.25 9.32
N LEU A 128 -17.40 -8.03 8.91
CA LEU A 128 -17.08 -7.07 7.86
C LEU A 128 -16.60 -7.83 6.62
N ARG A 129 -17.31 -7.66 5.51
CA ARG A 129 -16.93 -8.23 4.22
C ARG A 129 -16.00 -7.28 3.48
N VAL A 130 -14.77 -7.71 3.23
CA VAL A 130 -13.79 -6.88 2.51
C VAL A 130 -13.32 -7.60 1.26
N THR A 131 -13.42 -6.92 0.12
CA THR A 131 -12.87 -7.35 -1.16
C THR A 131 -11.40 -6.92 -1.26
N GLY A 132 -10.48 -7.87 -1.09
CA GLY A 132 -9.05 -7.61 -1.23
C GLY A 132 -8.63 -7.51 -2.70
N LYS A 133 -7.55 -6.74 -2.97
CA LYS A 133 -6.95 -6.64 -4.30
C LYS A 133 -6.46 -8.01 -4.78
N GLY A 134 -7.21 -8.62 -5.70
CA GLY A 134 -6.90 -9.92 -6.29
C GLY A 134 -8.11 -10.81 -6.61
N ASP A 135 -9.35 -10.36 -6.40
CA ASP A 135 -10.56 -11.17 -6.65
C ASP A 135 -10.54 -12.56 -5.98
N VAL A 136 -9.72 -12.70 -4.93
CA VAL A 136 -9.60 -13.93 -4.16
C VAL A 136 -10.61 -13.82 -3.03
N LYS A 137 -11.68 -14.61 -3.15
CA LYS A 137 -12.70 -15.02 -2.17
C LYS A 137 -12.73 -14.21 -0.85
N PRO A 138 -13.90 -13.66 -0.46
CA PRO A 138 -14.03 -12.85 0.75
C PRO A 138 -13.50 -13.60 1.98
N ARG A 139 -12.37 -13.12 2.52
CA ARG A 139 -11.82 -13.61 3.78
C ARG A 139 -12.72 -13.08 4.90
N ARG A 140 -13.58 -13.95 5.40
CA ARG A 140 -14.42 -13.67 6.57
C ARG A 140 -13.52 -13.48 7.79
N ARG A 141 -13.44 -12.26 8.33
CA ARG A 141 -12.77 -12.00 9.60
C ARG A 141 -13.84 -11.82 10.69
N ARG A 142 -13.67 -12.58 11.77
CA ARG A 142 -14.56 -12.58 12.94
C ARG A 142 -14.29 -11.34 13.81
N ARG A 143 -15.35 -10.77 14.37
CA ARG A 143 -15.37 -10.22 15.72
C ARG A 143 -16.28 -11.09 16.56
#